data_AF-A0A2A4B6C2-F1
#
_entry.id   AF-A0A2A4B6C2-F1
#
_cell.length_a   1.000
_cell.length_b   1.000
_cell.length_c   1.000
_cell.angle_alpha   90.00
_cell.angle_beta   90.00
_cell.angle_gamma   90.00
#
_symmetry.space_group_name_H-M   'P 1'
#
loop_
_entity.id
_entity.type
_entity.pdbx_description
1 polymer ?
#
loop_
_entity_poly.entity_id
_entity_poly.type
_entity_poly.pdbx_seq_one_letter_code
_entity_poly.pdbx_strand_id
1 'polypeptide(L)'
;MAASLLMGCAAAPAAGCFYPETQLPDPGAAIRSAGVGDSARSLIEALAAGDEAQVASLLNADPQLARQPLGKRYDMLSFAVASCRRGAVDALLAAGAPVNGGDDGMPLILALRARDTWFAERLLKAGASPEPRGNPTIPMSTVIGLNQPDRVAMLLDAGASPDGPRQRDTAHDTGNRPLHQALDMERFRIAELLLDRGADPWAIDAGGANLATSAATPMLTKDEAEAKAQRRLLARVEALGWPRPAPDPRAIRKLALEGAWPPTGANGAAPIPPHVLDLIRERAQRAPAR
;
A
#
# COMPACT_ATOMS: atom_id res chain seq x y z
N MET A 1 21.38 19.39 -49.89
CA MET A 1 21.21 18.02 -49.34
C MET A 1 21.55 18.07 -47.86
N ALA A 2 20.54 18.20 -47.01
CA ALA A 2 20.67 18.03 -45.56
C ALA A 2 19.44 17.23 -45.13
N ALA A 3 19.63 15.93 -44.94
CA ALA A 3 18.59 15.04 -44.45
C ALA A 3 18.49 15.23 -42.93
N SER A 4 17.51 16.02 -42.50
CA SER A 4 17.09 16.06 -41.10
C SER A 4 16.41 14.73 -40.77
N LEU A 5 17.17 13.83 -40.16
CA LEU A 5 16.65 12.67 -39.44
C LEU A 5 15.89 13.16 -38.21
N LEU A 6 14.60 13.39 -38.36
CA LEU A 6 13.67 13.42 -37.23
C LEU A 6 13.59 11.99 -36.68
N MET A 7 14.50 11.69 -35.75
CA MET A 7 14.41 10.53 -34.88
C MET A 7 13.16 10.73 -34.03
N GLY A 8 12.05 10.15 -34.48
CA GLY A 8 10.79 10.22 -33.77
C GLY A 8 10.98 9.72 -32.36
N CYS A 9 10.62 10.54 -31.37
CA CYS A 9 10.43 10.10 -30.00
C CYS A 9 9.44 8.93 -30.02
N ALA A 10 9.96 7.71 -29.89
CA ALA A 10 9.12 6.54 -29.63
C ALA A 10 8.32 6.85 -28.37
N ALA A 11 7.00 6.89 -28.51
CA ALA A 11 6.10 7.06 -27.37
C ALA A 11 6.45 6.02 -26.31
N ALA A 12 6.64 6.48 -25.06
CA ALA A 12 7.09 5.63 -23.97
C ALA A 12 6.16 4.40 -23.82
N PRO A 13 6.69 3.16 -23.84
CA PRO A 13 5.90 1.92 -23.90
C PRO A 13 5.01 1.66 -22.67
N ALA A 14 5.02 2.54 -21.66
CA ALA A 14 4.26 2.41 -20.41
C ALA A 14 2.94 3.21 -20.38
N ALA A 15 2.58 3.94 -21.44
CA ALA A 15 1.37 4.77 -21.48
C ALA A 15 0.11 3.91 -21.28
N GLY A 16 -0.42 3.89 -20.06
CA GLY A 16 -1.63 3.16 -19.69
C GLY A 16 -1.41 1.91 -18.82
N CYS A 17 -0.17 1.49 -18.57
CA CYS A 17 0.08 0.32 -17.71
C CYS A 17 -0.26 0.56 -16.24
N PHE A 18 -0.15 1.82 -15.77
CA PHE A 18 -0.33 2.17 -14.37
C PHE A 18 -1.56 3.06 -14.16
N TYR A 19 -2.08 3.08 -12.93
CA TYR A 19 -3.04 4.11 -12.52
C TYR A 19 -2.40 5.51 -12.63
N PRO A 20 -3.20 6.57 -12.85
CA PRO A 20 -2.70 7.95 -12.86
C PRO A 20 -1.86 8.28 -11.63
N GLU A 21 -0.96 9.26 -11.76
CA GLU A 21 -0.09 9.76 -10.68
C GLU A 21 0.88 8.72 -10.10
N THR A 22 1.01 7.54 -10.72
CA THR A 22 2.06 6.59 -10.36
C THR A 22 3.41 7.18 -10.68
N GLN A 23 4.23 7.41 -9.66
CA GLN A 23 5.61 7.84 -9.81
C GLN A 23 6.46 6.65 -10.25
N LEU A 24 6.84 6.65 -11.53
CA LEU A 24 7.74 5.65 -12.10
C LEU A 24 9.21 6.06 -11.89
N PRO A 25 10.14 5.08 -11.84
CA PRO A 25 11.56 5.38 -11.82
C PRO A 25 11.98 6.13 -13.09
N ASP A 26 12.85 7.14 -12.95
CA ASP A 26 13.43 7.90 -14.07
C ASP A 26 14.73 7.19 -14.53
N PRO A 27 14.76 6.58 -15.74
CA PRO A 27 15.96 5.93 -16.27
C PRO A 27 17.14 6.88 -16.38
N GLY A 28 16.90 8.13 -16.80
CA GLY A 28 17.96 9.11 -16.96
C GLY A 28 18.62 9.47 -15.63
N ALA A 29 17.84 9.64 -14.56
CA ALA A 29 18.38 9.86 -13.22
C ALA A 29 19.17 8.66 -12.70
N ALA A 30 18.70 7.43 -12.95
CA ALA A 30 19.40 6.22 -12.53
C ALA A 30 20.74 6.02 -13.27
N ILE A 31 20.77 6.23 -14.58
CA ILE A 31 21.99 6.13 -15.40
C ILE A 31 23.09 7.11 -14.94
N ARG A 32 22.69 8.30 -14.45
CA ARG A 32 23.60 9.34 -13.92
C ARG A 32 24.03 9.10 -12.47
N SER A 33 23.48 8.10 -11.77
CA SER A 33 23.81 7.86 -10.37
C SER A 33 25.26 7.35 -10.22
N ALA A 34 25.95 7.83 -9.18
CA ALA A 34 27.31 7.39 -8.88
C ALA A 34 27.34 5.89 -8.58
N GLY A 35 28.33 5.17 -9.12
CA GLY A 35 28.48 3.72 -8.93
C GLY A 35 27.69 2.85 -9.90
N VAL A 36 26.92 3.45 -10.82
CA VAL A 36 26.31 2.71 -11.94
C VAL A 36 27.34 2.61 -13.08
N GLY A 37 27.84 1.40 -13.34
CA GLY A 37 28.77 1.12 -14.44
C GLY A 37 28.04 0.93 -15.78
N ASP A 38 28.79 0.85 -16.89
CA ASP A 38 28.22 0.83 -18.24
C ASP A 38 27.25 -0.34 -18.47
N SER A 39 27.58 -1.54 -17.99
CA SER A 39 26.68 -2.71 -18.10
C SER A 39 25.34 -2.52 -17.41
N ALA A 40 25.32 -1.86 -16.24
CA ALA A 40 24.06 -1.53 -15.57
C ALA A 40 23.31 -0.40 -16.27
N ARG A 41 24.01 0.57 -16.86
CA ARG A 41 23.36 1.59 -17.71
C ARG A 41 22.66 0.93 -18.89
N SER A 42 23.34 0.02 -19.59
CA SER A 42 22.74 -0.73 -20.69
C SER A 42 21.53 -1.56 -20.26
N LEU A 43 21.57 -2.15 -19.06
CA LEU A 43 20.40 -2.86 -18.53
C LEU A 43 19.24 -1.91 -18.21
N ILE A 44 19.49 -0.75 -17.60
CA ILE A 44 18.46 0.27 -17.33
C ILE A 44 17.85 0.77 -18.63
N GLU A 45 18.66 1.02 -19.66
CA GLU A 45 18.20 1.45 -20.99
C GLU A 45 17.33 0.37 -21.66
N ALA A 46 17.75 -0.90 -21.60
CA ALA A 46 16.98 -2.02 -22.13
C ALA A 46 15.62 -2.18 -21.41
N LEU A 47 15.61 -2.04 -20.07
CA LEU A 47 14.38 -2.06 -19.27
C LEU A 47 13.47 -0.88 -19.63
N ALA A 48 14.02 0.33 -19.75
CA ALA A 48 13.26 1.53 -20.13
C ALA A 48 12.66 1.45 -21.54
N ALA A 49 13.38 0.82 -22.47
CA ALA A 49 12.92 0.55 -23.83
C ALA A 49 11.92 -0.63 -23.89
N GLY A 50 11.86 -1.47 -22.85
CA GLY A 50 11.09 -2.71 -22.85
C GLY A 50 11.67 -3.78 -23.78
N ASP A 51 12.98 -3.77 -24.02
CA ASP A 51 13.69 -4.73 -24.85
C ASP A 51 14.02 -6.00 -24.05
N GLU A 52 13.07 -6.93 -24.00
CA GLU A 52 13.20 -8.18 -23.24
C GLU A 52 14.35 -9.06 -23.75
N ALA A 53 14.68 -8.99 -25.04
CA ALA A 53 15.78 -9.76 -25.62
C ALA A 53 17.13 -9.24 -25.12
N GLN A 54 17.31 -7.91 -25.12
CA GLN A 54 18.53 -7.28 -24.60
C GLN A 54 18.64 -7.46 -23.08
N VAL A 55 17.53 -7.34 -22.33
CA VAL A 55 17.51 -7.64 -20.88
C VAL A 55 17.99 -9.07 -20.62
N ALA A 56 17.43 -10.06 -21.32
CA ALA A 56 17.83 -11.46 -21.16
C ALA A 56 19.29 -11.69 -21.53
N SER A 57 19.76 -11.10 -22.64
CA SER A 57 21.16 -11.19 -23.08
C SER A 57 22.13 -10.65 -22.03
N LEU A 58 21.87 -9.46 -21.49
CA LEU A 58 22.71 -8.82 -20.47
C LEU A 58 22.74 -9.62 -19.17
N LEU A 59 21.60 -10.12 -18.71
CA LEU A 59 21.52 -10.92 -17.48
C LEU A 59 22.13 -12.32 -17.63
N ASN A 60 22.10 -12.91 -18.81
CA ASN A 60 22.80 -14.17 -19.09
C ASN A 60 24.32 -13.99 -19.09
N ALA A 61 24.81 -12.83 -19.56
CA ALA A 61 26.23 -12.50 -19.54
C ALA A 61 26.73 -12.17 -18.12
N ASP A 62 25.94 -11.41 -17.34
CA ASP A 62 26.24 -11.07 -15.96
C ASP A 62 24.96 -11.01 -15.09
N PRO A 63 24.63 -12.11 -14.38
CA PRO A 63 23.49 -12.13 -13.47
C PRO A 63 23.59 -11.16 -12.29
N GLN A 64 24.79 -10.70 -11.92
CA GLN A 64 24.95 -9.79 -10.77
C GLN A 64 24.39 -8.39 -11.04
N LEU A 65 24.21 -8.03 -12.32
CA LEU A 65 23.53 -6.79 -12.70
C LEU A 65 22.13 -6.68 -12.07
N ALA A 66 21.44 -7.80 -11.87
CA ALA A 66 20.12 -7.84 -11.23
C ALA A 66 20.12 -7.36 -9.77
N ARG A 67 21.27 -7.41 -9.09
CA ARG A 67 21.44 -7.04 -7.67
C ARG A 67 22.12 -5.69 -7.49
N GLN A 68 22.51 -5.03 -8.57
CA GLN A 68 23.25 -3.77 -8.48
C GLN A 68 22.38 -2.69 -7.83
N PRO A 69 22.88 -2.01 -6.78
CA PRO A 69 22.13 -0.94 -6.12
C PRO A 69 21.88 0.25 -7.06
N LEU A 70 20.64 0.77 -7.07
CA LEU A 70 20.24 1.95 -7.85
C LEU A 70 19.71 3.07 -6.95
N GLY A 71 20.64 3.76 -6.27
CA GLY A 71 20.26 4.77 -5.28
C GLY A 71 19.46 4.17 -4.12
N LYS A 72 18.59 4.97 -3.48
CA LYS A 72 17.84 4.53 -2.29
C LYS A 72 16.43 4.04 -2.56
N ARG A 73 15.77 4.58 -3.60
CA ARG A 73 14.31 4.42 -3.78
C ARG A 73 13.92 3.30 -4.74
N TYR A 74 14.71 3.07 -5.78
CA TYR A 74 14.39 2.13 -6.86
C TYR A 74 15.53 1.13 -7.02
N ASP A 75 15.25 0.05 -7.75
CA ASP A 75 16.14 -1.06 -8.03
C ASP A 75 15.83 -1.62 -9.43
N MET A 76 16.62 -2.57 -9.91
CA MET A 76 16.43 -3.15 -11.24
C MET A 76 15.03 -3.77 -11.41
N LEU A 77 14.49 -4.40 -10.37
CA LEU A 77 13.15 -5.01 -10.40
C LEU A 77 12.05 -3.95 -10.46
N SER A 78 12.23 -2.81 -9.79
CA SER A 78 11.35 -1.64 -9.92
C SER A 78 11.31 -1.11 -11.36
N PHE A 79 12.47 -1.05 -12.05
CA PHE A 79 12.53 -0.70 -13.48
C PHE A 79 11.86 -1.75 -14.36
N ALA A 80 12.00 -3.04 -14.03
CA ALA A 80 11.33 -4.13 -14.73
C ALA A 80 9.81 -4.02 -14.65
N VAL A 81 9.27 -3.78 -13.45
CA VAL A 81 7.84 -3.54 -13.27
C VAL A 81 7.42 -2.30 -14.06
N ALA A 82 8.18 -1.20 -13.97
CA ALA A 82 7.91 0.05 -14.70
C ALA A 82 7.90 -0.10 -16.23
N SER A 83 8.67 -1.04 -16.77
CA SER A 83 8.67 -1.38 -18.21
C SER A 83 7.36 -2.00 -18.70
N CYS A 84 6.51 -2.49 -17.79
CA CYS A 84 5.30 -3.24 -18.07
C CYS A 84 5.54 -4.54 -18.88
N ARG A 85 6.75 -5.11 -18.79
CA ARG A 85 7.12 -6.34 -19.49
C ARG A 85 7.25 -7.51 -18.52
N ARG A 86 6.37 -8.50 -18.68
CA ARG A 86 6.34 -9.68 -17.81
C ARG A 86 7.65 -10.47 -17.87
N GLY A 87 8.22 -10.65 -19.06
CA GLY A 87 9.49 -11.34 -19.24
C GLY A 87 10.69 -10.59 -18.64
N ALA A 88 10.68 -9.25 -18.64
CA ALA A 88 11.71 -8.48 -17.94
C ALA A 88 11.69 -8.73 -16.41
N VAL A 89 10.50 -8.79 -15.81
CA VAL A 89 10.32 -9.13 -14.38
C VAL A 89 10.80 -10.55 -14.11
N ASP A 90 10.38 -11.53 -14.93
CA ASP A 90 10.80 -12.93 -14.76
C ASP A 90 12.30 -13.12 -14.95
N ALA A 91 12.92 -12.44 -15.92
CA ALA A 91 14.35 -12.50 -16.15
C ALA A 91 15.15 -11.98 -14.96
N LEU A 92 14.74 -10.84 -14.37
CA LEU A 92 15.41 -10.28 -13.20
C LEU A 92 15.22 -11.16 -11.95
N LEU A 93 14.04 -11.71 -11.72
CA LEU A 93 13.81 -12.66 -10.62
C LEU A 93 14.65 -13.93 -10.80
N ALA A 94 14.75 -14.47 -12.03
CA ALA A 94 15.58 -15.63 -12.35
C ALA A 94 17.08 -15.35 -12.16
N ALA A 95 17.54 -14.13 -12.48
CA ALA A 95 18.90 -13.67 -12.21
C ALA A 95 19.16 -13.37 -10.72
N GLY A 96 18.15 -13.53 -9.86
CA GLY A 96 18.27 -13.39 -8.41
C GLY A 96 18.19 -11.94 -7.90
N ALA A 97 17.48 -11.06 -8.63
CA ALA A 97 17.12 -9.75 -8.12
C ALA A 97 16.42 -9.87 -6.75
N PRO A 98 16.72 -9.01 -5.77
CA PRO A 98 16.02 -9.01 -4.50
C PRO A 98 14.54 -8.65 -4.73
N VAL A 99 13.63 -9.58 -4.39
CA VAL A 99 12.18 -9.41 -4.68
C VAL A 99 11.57 -8.17 -4.02
N ASN A 100 12.08 -7.78 -2.85
CA ASN A 100 11.64 -6.57 -2.14
C ASN A 100 12.39 -5.31 -2.59
N GLY A 101 13.47 -5.44 -3.37
CA GLY A 101 14.36 -4.31 -3.64
C GLY A 101 15.02 -3.81 -2.36
N GLY A 102 14.90 -2.50 -2.11
CA GLY A 102 15.28 -1.86 -0.85
C GLY A 102 14.26 -2.04 0.28
N ASP A 103 14.48 -1.36 1.42
CA ASP A 103 13.65 -1.52 2.62
C ASP A 103 12.19 -1.11 2.41
N ASP A 104 11.91 -0.19 1.48
CA ASP A 104 10.57 0.32 1.20
C ASP A 104 9.67 -0.65 0.41
N GLY A 105 10.20 -1.76 -0.14
CA GLY A 105 9.38 -2.72 -0.90
C GLY A 105 8.86 -2.17 -2.24
N MET A 106 9.61 -1.27 -2.87
CA MET A 106 9.19 -0.51 -4.04
C MET A 106 8.69 -1.37 -5.23
N PRO A 107 9.29 -2.52 -5.57
CA PRO A 107 8.80 -3.36 -6.65
C PRO A 107 7.34 -3.76 -6.49
N LEU A 108 6.94 -4.20 -5.28
CA LEU A 108 5.56 -4.58 -4.99
C LEU A 108 4.63 -3.36 -5.01
N ILE A 109 5.07 -2.21 -4.47
CA ILE A 109 4.27 -0.98 -4.51
C ILE A 109 3.96 -0.56 -5.95
N LEU A 110 4.95 -0.59 -6.85
CA LEU A 110 4.72 -0.31 -8.27
C LEU A 110 3.79 -1.34 -8.90
N ALA A 111 3.96 -2.62 -8.59
CA ALA A 111 3.14 -3.70 -9.11
C ALA A 111 1.66 -3.58 -8.68
N LEU A 112 1.38 -3.14 -7.45
CA LEU A 112 0.02 -2.87 -6.98
C LEU A 112 -0.63 -1.69 -7.72
N ARG A 113 0.18 -0.76 -8.23
CA ARG A 113 -0.28 0.37 -9.06
C ARG A 113 -0.34 0.04 -10.55
N ALA A 114 0.21 -1.10 -10.98
CA ALA A 114 0.03 -1.61 -12.33
C ALA A 114 -1.43 -2.09 -12.48
N ARG A 115 -2.02 -1.85 -13.65
CA ARG A 115 -3.40 -2.29 -13.97
C ARG A 115 -3.50 -3.80 -14.10
N ASP A 116 -2.46 -4.43 -14.60
CA ASP A 116 -2.32 -5.88 -14.68
C ASP A 116 -1.93 -6.46 -13.30
N THR A 117 -2.81 -7.26 -12.71
CA THR A 117 -2.58 -7.88 -11.39
C THR A 117 -1.46 -8.90 -11.41
N TRP A 118 -1.09 -9.40 -12.60
CA TRP A 118 -0.02 -10.36 -12.77
C TRP A 118 1.27 -9.92 -12.09
N PHE A 119 1.62 -8.63 -12.16
CA PHE A 119 2.85 -8.13 -11.53
C PHE A 119 2.83 -8.31 -10.02
N ALA A 120 1.73 -7.92 -9.35
CA ALA A 120 1.60 -8.04 -7.91
C ALA A 120 1.57 -9.51 -7.49
N GLU A 121 0.77 -10.33 -8.16
CA GLU A 121 0.70 -11.77 -7.92
C GLU A 121 2.05 -12.45 -8.09
N ARG A 122 2.80 -12.08 -9.14
CA ARG A 122 4.10 -12.68 -9.46
C ARG A 122 5.14 -12.35 -8.39
N LEU A 123 5.18 -11.11 -7.92
CA LEU A 123 6.10 -10.67 -6.87
C LEU A 123 5.74 -11.28 -5.51
N LEU A 124 4.45 -11.32 -5.14
CA LEU A 124 4.00 -11.98 -3.91
C LEU A 124 4.34 -13.48 -3.92
N LYS A 125 4.11 -14.17 -5.04
CA LYS A 125 4.54 -15.58 -5.23
C LYS A 125 6.05 -15.77 -5.16
N ALA A 126 6.83 -14.74 -5.50
CA ALA A 126 8.29 -14.74 -5.38
C ALA A 126 8.78 -14.41 -3.96
N GLY A 127 7.88 -14.19 -3.00
CA GLY A 127 8.22 -13.86 -1.62
C GLY A 127 8.37 -12.36 -1.34
N ALA A 128 7.77 -11.49 -2.16
CA ALA A 128 7.65 -10.08 -1.79
C ALA A 128 6.85 -9.95 -0.50
N SER A 129 7.37 -9.17 0.46
CA SER A 129 6.66 -8.88 1.70
C SER A 129 5.50 -7.92 1.41
N PRO A 130 4.25 -8.23 1.80
CA PRO A 130 3.17 -7.26 1.71
C PRO A 130 3.27 -6.16 2.78
N GLU A 131 4.17 -6.30 3.75
CA GLU A 131 4.51 -5.32 4.79
C GLU A 131 6.04 -5.10 4.77
N PRO A 132 6.56 -4.18 3.94
CA PRO A 132 7.99 -3.92 3.84
C PRO A 132 8.56 -3.28 5.11
N ARG A 133 9.89 -3.40 5.32
CA ARG A 133 10.57 -2.95 6.53
C ARG A 133 10.54 -1.44 6.73
N GLY A 134 10.74 -0.68 5.65
CA GLY A 134 10.83 0.78 5.67
C GLY A 134 9.50 1.42 6.04
N ASN A 135 8.45 1.15 5.26
CA ASN A 135 7.11 1.62 5.57
C ASN A 135 6.04 0.54 5.30
N PRO A 136 5.72 -0.29 6.30
CA PRO A 136 4.82 -1.43 6.14
C PRO A 136 3.38 -1.07 5.74
N THR A 137 2.95 0.18 5.89
CA THR A 137 1.57 0.58 5.56
C THR A 137 1.37 1.01 4.12
N ILE A 138 2.45 1.27 3.36
CA ILE A 138 2.31 1.79 1.99
C ILE A 138 1.57 0.82 1.07
N PRO A 139 1.85 -0.50 1.04
CA PRO A 139 1.14 -1.42 0.15
C PRO A 139 -0.36 -1.44 0.39
N MET A 140 -0.80 -1.63 1.64
CA MET A 140 -2.22 -1.65 1.99
C MET A 140 -2.90 -0.30 1.73
N SER A 141 -2.28 0.81 2.15
CA SER A 141 -2.86 2.15 1.92
C SER A 141 -2.94 2.51 0.43
N THR A 142 -2.02 2.01 -0.40
CA THR A 142 -2.04 2.17 -1.86
C THR A 142 -3.28 1.52 -2.46
N VAL A 143 -3.58 0.27 -2.12
CA VAL A 143 -4.71 -0.46 -2.72
C VAL A 143 -6.07 0.00 -2.19
N ILE A 144 -6.14 0.47 -0.95
CA ILE A 144 -7.32 1.16 -0.40
C ILE A 144 -7.56 2.47 -1.16
N GLY A 145 -6.51 3.27 -1.34
CA GLY A 145 -6.61 4.55 -2.04
C GLY A 145 -7.07 4.41 -3.50
N LEU A 146 -6.63 3.33 -4.17
CA LEU A 146 -7.06 2.98 -5.54
C LEU A 146 -8.46 2.34 -5.62
N ASN A 147 -9.12 2.11 -4.48
CA ASN A 147 -10.36 1.34 -4.34
C ASN A 147 -10.31 -0.01 -5.07
N GLN A 148 -9.31 -0.84 -4.75
CA GLN A 148 -9.10 -2.15 -5.40
C GLN A 148 -9.27 -3.31 -4.41
N PRO A 149 -10.51 -3.77 -4.12
CA PRO A 149 -10.77 -4.88 -3.20
C PRO A 149 -9.98 -6.14 -3.53
N ASP A 150 -9.82 -6.48 -4.81
CA ASP A 150 -9.08 -7.68 -5.23
C ASP A 150 -7.59 -7.59 -4.83
N ARG A 151 -6.99 -6.39 -4.92
CA ARG A 151 -5.60 -6.18 -4.51
C ARG A 151 -5.44 -6.13 -2.98
N VAL A 152 -6.47 -5.67 -2.25
CA VAL A 152 -6.53 -5.84 -0.79
C VAL A 152 -6.54 -7.31 -0.43
N ALA A 153 -7.39 -8.12 -1.09
CA ALA A 153 -7.44 -9.55 -0.89
C ALA A 153 -6.08 -10.21 -1.16
N MET A 154 -5.40 -9.86 -2.26
CA MET A 154 -4.05 -10.36 -2.56
C MET A 154 -3.04 -10.12 -1.42
N LEU A 155 -3.01 -8.90 -0.85
CA LEU A 155 -2.08 -8.58 0.24
C LEU A 155 -2.41 -9.36 1.51
N LEU A 156 -3.70 -9.48 1.85
CA LEU A 156 -4.15 -10.24 3.01
C LEU A 156 -3.89 -11.74 2.83
N ASP A 157 -4.09 -12.28 1.63
CA ASP A 157 -3.79 -13.68 1.29
C ASP A 157 -2.27 -13.96 1.33
N ALA A 158 -1.45 -12.93 1.07
CA ALA A 158 0.00 -12.98 1.24
C ALA A 158 0.47 -12.74 2.69
N GLY A 159 -0.44 -12.59 3.64
CA GLY A 159 -0.14 -12.48 5.07
C GLY A 159 -0.02 -11.06 5.62
N ALA A 160 -0.46 -10.03 4.89
CA ALA A 160 -0.60 -8.69 5.47
C ALA A 160 -1.58 -8.70 6.64
N SER A 161 -1.30 -7.91 7.68
CA SER A 161 -2.21 -7.73 8.79
C SER A 161 -3.44 -6.92 8.34
N PRO A 162 -4.67 -7.38 8.60
CA PRO A 162 -5.89 -6.60 8.32
C PRO A 162 -5.99 -5.33 9.20
N ASP A 163 -5.28 -5.32 10.33
CA ASP A 163 -5.16 -4.18 11.24
C ASP A 163 -3.95 -3.28 10.93
N GLY A 164 -3.12 -3.69 9.97
CA GLY A 164 -1.81 -3.10 9.72
C GLY A 164 -0.76 -3.48 10.78
N PRO A 165 0.44 -2.89 10.68
CA PRO A 165 1.54 -3.16 11.59
C PRO A 165 1.23 -2.66 13.00
N ARG A 166 1.62 -3.44 14.02
CA ARG A 166 1.31 -3.15 15.43
C ARG A 166 1.95 -1.87 15.98
N GLN A 167 3.01 -1.39 15.34
CA GLN A 167 3.71 -0.16 15.71
C GLN A 167 4.36 0.42 14.46
N ARG A 168 4.22 1.72 14.24
CA ARG A 168 5.00 2.44 13.23
C ARG A 168 6.06 3.28 13.93
N ASP A 169 7.31 3.15 13.49
CA ASP A 169 8.40 4.02 13.93
C ASP A 169 8.37 5.34 13.14
N THR A 170 7.22 6.02 13.15
CA THR A 170 7.05 7.28 12.43
C THR A 170 6.37 8.32 13.33
N ALA A 171 6.86 9.55 13.28
CA ALA A 171 6.29 10.69 14.02
C ALA A 171 4.82 11.02 13.65
N HIS A 172 4.27 10.36 12.62
CA HIS A 172 2.90 10.55 12.13
C HIS A 172 2.00 9.34 12.40
N ASP A 173 2.42 8.35 13.20
CA ASP A 173 1.52 7.29 13.63
C ASP A 173 0.39 7.91 14.45
N THR A 174 -0.84 7.84 13.94
CA THR A 174 -2.04 8.26 14.68
C THR A 174 -2.82 7.09 15.22
N GLY A 175 -2.32 5.85 15.12
CA GLY A 175 -3.11 4.65 15.35
C GLY A 175 -4.12 4.35 14.23
N ASN A 176 -4.12 5.12 13.14
CA ASN A 176 -5.00 4.92 12.00
C ASN A 176 -4.73 3.57 11.32
N ARG A 177 -5.77 2.75 11.13
CA ARG A 177 -5.67 1.37 10.64
C ARG A 177 -6.28 1.26 9.24
N PRO A 178 -6.00 0.19 8.48
CA PRO A 178 -6.63 -0.03 7.18
C PRO A 178 -8.15 0.16 7.19
N LEU A 179 -8.84 -0.31 8.24
CA LEU A 179 -10.29 -0.15 8.39
C LEU A 179 -10.71 1.32 8.48
N HIS A 180 -10.02 2.12 9.30
CA HIS A 180 -10.27 3.57 9.43
C HIS A 180 -10.05 4.29 8.09
N GLN A 181 -8.94 4.01 7.39
CA GLN A 181 -8.69 4.58 6.08
C GLN A 181 -9.78 4.22 5.06
N ALA A 182 -10.22 2.96 5.03
CA ALA A 182 -11.28 2.52 4.14
C ALA A 182 -12.59 3.26 4.42
N LEU A 183 -12.94 3.47 5.68
CA LEU A 183 -14.14 4.21 6.09
C LEU A 183 -14.05 5.69 5.73
N ASP A 184 -12.93 6.35 6.03
CA ASP A 184 -12.70 7.78 5.72
C ASP A 184 -12.75 8.06 4.21
N MET A 185 -12.38 7.08 3.39
CA MET A 185 -12.38 7.16 1.94
C MET A 185 -13.66 6.59 1.29
N GLU A 186 -14.66 6.21 2.09
CA GLU A 186 -15.94 5.64 1.63
C GLU A 186 -15.79 4.34 0.81
N ARG A 187 -14.78 3.53 1.15
CA ARG A 187 -14.47 2.23 0.55
C ARG A 187 -15.09 1.11 1.39
N PHE A 188 -16.41 1.14 1.54
CA PHE A 188 -17.14 0.23 2.42
C PHE A 188 -17.00 -1.24 2.01
N ARG A 189 -16.89 -1.54 0.71
CA ARG A 189 -16.58 -2.92 0.26
C ARG A 189 -15.22 -3.41 0.77
N ILE A 190 -14.23 -2.52 0.84
CA ILE A 190 -12.92 -2.83 1.42
C ILE A 190 -13.01 -2.92 2.94
N ALA A 191 -13.78 -2.06 3.60
CA ALA A 191 -14.02 -2.15 5.04
C ALA A 191 -14.66 -3.49 5.43
N GLU A 192 -15.67 -3.96 4.69
CA GLU A 192 -16.25 -5.30 4.86
C GLU A 192 -15.19 -6.39 4.70
N LEU A 193 -14.41 -6.34 3.61
CA LEU A 193 -13.34 -7.31 3.37
C LEU A 193 -12.32 -7.35 4.53
N LEU A 194 -11.88 -6.19 5.03
CA LEU A 194 -10.94 -6.14 6.15
C LEU A 194 -11.53 -6.80 7.41
N LEU A 195 -12.80 -6.54 7.71
CA LEU A 195 -13.49 -7.18 8.85
C LEU A 195 -13.70 -8.68 8.64
N ASP A 196 -13.97 -9.13 7.42
CA ASP A 196 -14.06 -10.55 7.08
C ASP A 196 -12.72 -11.26 7.21
N ARG A 197 -11.63 -10.51 7.06
CA ARG A 197 -10.25 -10.99 7.23
C ARG A 197 -9.70 -10.76 8.64
N GLY A 198 -10.55 -10.35 9.58
CA GLY A 198 -10.21 -10.29 11.01
C GLY A 198 -9.67 -8.95 11.51
N ALA A 199 -9.87 -7.84 10.79
CA ALA A 199 -9.64 -6.51 11.35
C ALA A 199 -10.50 -6.30 12.61
N ASP A 200 -9.94 -5.66 13.62
CA ASP A 200 -10.63 -5.38 14.88
C ASP A 200 -11.76 -4.36 14.65
N PRO A 201 -13.04 -4.74 14.81
CA PRO A 201 -14.16 -3.82 14.60
C PRO A 201 -14.30 -2.77 15.69
N TRP A 202 -13.55 -2.87 16.80
CA TRP A 202 -13.54 -1.95 17.94
C TRP A 202 -12.28 -1.10 18.02
N ALA A 203 -11.38 -1.24 17.04
CA ALA A 203 -10.19 -0.43 16.95
C ALA A 203 -10.53 1.05 16.89
N ILE A 204 -9.67 1.86 17.49
CA ILE A 204 -9.76 3.32 17.49
C ILE A 204 -8.40 3.90 17.15
N ASP A 205 -8.41 5.06 16.49
CA ASP A 205 -7.21 5.89 16.32
C ASP A 205 -7.06 6.89 17.48
N ALA A 206 -5.98 7.68 17.48
CA ALA A 206 -5.73 8.72 18.46
C ALA A 206 -6.74 9.88 18.41
N GLY A 207 -7.53 9.97 17.33
CA GLY A 207 -8.66 10.86 17.19
C GLY A 207 -9.95 10.28 17.78
N GLY A 208 -9.99 8.99 18.14
CA GLY A 208 -11.20 8.27 18.53
C GLY A 208 -12.08 7.90 17.34
N ALA A 209 -11.57 8.01 16.11
CA ALA A 209 -12.24 7.47 14.93
C ALA A 209 -12.51 5.99 15.15
N ASN A 210 -13.69 5.51 14.74
CA ASN A 210 -14.13 4.15 15.01
C ASN A 210 -15.14 3.68 13.97
N LEU A 211 -15.34 2.36 13.91
CA LEU A 211 -16.22 1.73 12.93
C LEU A 211 -17.64 2.31 12.95
N ALA A 212 -18.28 2.40 14.10
CA ALA A 212 -19.70 2.71 14.18
C ALA A 212 -20.03 4.14 13.77
N THR A 213 -19.26 5.12 14.25
CA THR A 213 -19.51 6.52 13.88
C THR A 213 -19.15 6.76 12.42
N SER A 214 -18.04 6.21 11.94
CA SER A 214 -17.61 6.41 10.55
C SER A 214 -18.53 5.70 9.56
N ALA A 215 -19.02 4.49 9.86
CA ALA A 215 -19.99 3.79 9.03
C ALA A 215 -21.35 4.49 8.95
N ALA A 216 -21.74 5.25 9.98
CA ALA A 216 -23.01 5.99 10.03
C ALA A 216 -22.94 7.38 9.37
N THR A 217 -21.76 7.87 9.01
CA THR A 217 -21.59 9.14 8.31
C THR A 217 -22.27 9.07 6.92
N PRO A 218 -23.10 10.05 6.54
CA PRO A 218 -23.68 10.12 5.21
C PRO A 218 -22.59 10.12 4.13
N MET A 219 -22.72 9.25 3.13
CA MET A 219 -21.78 9.16 2.01
C MET A 219 -21.84 10.39 1.12
N LEU A 220 -20.67 10.85 0.67
CA LEU A 220 -20.50 11.85 -0.37
C LEU A 220 -20.50 11.20 -1.76
N THR A 221 -19.96 9.98 -1.88
CA THR A 221 -19.99 9.19 -3.12
C THR A 221 -21.41 8.73 -3.44
N LYS A 222 -21.69 8.60 -4.74
CA LYS A 222 -22.97 8.11 -5.27
C LYS A 222 -22.90 6.66 -5.77
N ASP A 223 -21.83 5.95 -5.42
CA ASP A 223 -21.64 4.56 -5.81
C ASP A 223 -22.63 3.63 -5.09
N GLU A 224 -23.50 2.97 -5.86
CA GLU A 224 -24.55 2.11 -5.29
C GLU A 224 -23.98 0.84 -4.64
N ALA A 225 -22.85 0.32 -5.13
CA ALA A 225 -22.21 -0.85 -4.54
C ALA A 225 -21.61 -0.51 -3.17
N GLU A 226 -20.99 0.68 -3.05
CA GLU A 226 -20.52 1.20 -1.76
C GLU A 226 -21.69 1.51 -0.82
N ALA A 227 -22.81 2.04 -1.32
CA ALA A 227 -24.00 2.29 -0.48
C ALA A 227 -24.62 0.98 0.04
N LYS A 228 -24.62 -0.08 -0.77
CA LYS A 228 -25.04 -1.43 -0.34
C LYS A 228 -24.10 -1.98 0.73
N ALA A 229 -22.79 -1.79 0.55
CA ALA A 229 -21.78 -2.20 1.53
C ALA A 229 -21.91 -1.43 2.85
N GLN A 230 -22.12 -0.11 2.81
CA GLN A 230 -22.36 0.68 4.02
C GLN A 230 -23.58 0.17 4.81
N ARG A 231 -24.69 -0.17 4.14
CA ARG A 231 -25.87 -0.73 4.83
C ARG A 231 -25.59 -2.06 5.51
N ARG A 232 -24.85 -2.96 4.86
CA ARG A 232 -24.42 -4.23 5.48
C ARG A 232 -23.48 -3.99 6.65
N LEU A 233 -22.58 -3.02 6.52
CA LEU A 233 -21.66 -2.63 7.58
C LEU A 233 -22.40 -2.07 8.80
N LEU A 234 -23.42 -1.24 8.61
CA LEU A 234 -24.28 -0.78 9.69
C LEU A 234 -25.02 -1.93 10.38
N ALA A 235 -25.58 -2.88 9.62
CA ALA A 235 -26.17 -4.08 10.21
C ALA A 235 -25.14 -4.91 11.01
N ARG A 236 -23.88 -4.95 10.56
CA ARG A 236 -22.78 -5.60 11.30
C ARG A 236 -22.42 -4.86 12.58
N VAL A 237 -22.39 -3.53 12.56
CA VAL A 237 -22.20 -2.69 13.77
C VAL A 237 -23.28 -3.00 14.80
N GLU A 238 -24.53 -3.14 14.37
CA GLU A 238 -25.63 -3.53 15.23
C GLU A 238 -25.44 -4.93 15.83
N ALA A 239 -25.06 -5.91 14.99
CA ALA A 239 -24.82 -7.29 15.41
C ALA A 239 -23.62 -7.45 16.36
N LEU A 240 -22.63 -6.56 16.26
CA LEU A 240 -21.50 -6.49 17.17
C LEU A 240 -21.88 -5.96 18.56
N GLY A 241 -23.07 -5.35 18.73
CA GLY A 241 -23.53 -4.84 20.01
C GLY A 241 -23.00 -3.44 20.34
N TRP A 242 -22.71 -2.62 19.32
CA TRP A 242 -22.35 -1.22 19.54
C TRP A 242 -23.49 -0.44 20.22
N PRO A 243 -23.17 0.49 21.15
CA PRO A 243 -24.18 1.36 21.76
C PRO A 243 -24.98 2.16 20.71
N ARG A 244 -26.24 2.51 21.03
CA ARG A 244 -27.09 3.37 20.19
C ARG A 244 -27.55 4.61 20.96
N PRO A 245 -27.16 5.83 20.54
CA PRO A 245 -26.19 6.11 19.48
C PRO A 245 -24.78 5.64 19.87
N ALA A 246 -23.94 5.38 18.87
CA ALA A 246 -22.54 5.02 19.10
C ALA A 246 -21.81 6.20 19.79
N PRO A 247 -20.88 5.95 20.72
CA PRO A 247 -20.15 7.03 21.37
C PRO A 247 -19.33 7.80 20.34
N ASP A 248 -19.39 9.13 20.38
CA ASP A 248 -18.61 9.97 19.48
C ASP A 248 -17.09 9.82 19.76
N PRO A 249 -16.22 10.25 18.82
CA PRO A 249 -14.77 10.13 19.01
C PRO A 249 -14.22 10.77 20.29
N ARG A 250 -14.85 11.82 20.82
CA ARG A 250 -14.43 12.45 22.08
C ARG A 250 -14.79 11.58 23.28
N ALA A 251 -15.99 11.00 23.30
CA ALA A 251 -16.42 10.06 24.33
C ALA A 251 -15.56 8.79 24.31
N ILE A 252 -15.27 8.23 23.13
CA ILE A 252 -14.38 7.08 22.95
C ILE A 252 -12.99 7.33 23.54
N ARG A 253 -12.37 8.48 23.25
CA ARG A 253 -11.05 8.82 23.82
C ARG A 253 -11.08 8.86 25.35
N LYS A 254 -12.16 9.38 25.94
CA LYS A 254 -12.34 9.40 27.40
C LYS A 254 -12.43 7.97 27.95
N LEU A 255 -13.29 7.13 27.37
CA LEU A 255 -13.44 5.72 27.77
C LEU A 255 -12.12 4.95 27.64
N ALA A 256 -11.35 5.19 26.58
CA ALA A 256 -10.03 4.60 26.38
C ALA A 256 -9.04 4.97 27.49
N LEU A 257 -8.98 6.25 27.89
CA LEU A 257 -8.11 6.70 28.98
C LEU A 257 -8.54 6.16 30.35
N GLU A 258 -9.83 5.90 30.53
CA GLU A 258 -10.42 5.31 31.75
C GLU A 258 -10.28 3.77 31.78
N GLY A 259 -9.74 3.15 30.72
CA GLY A 259 -9.66 1.69 30.60
C GLY A 259 -11.01 1.00 30.37
N ALA A 260 -12.03 1.77 29.99
CA ALA A 260 -13.39 1.31 29.71
C ALA A 260 -13.64 1.07 28.20
N TRP A 261 -12.59 1.11 27.37
CA TRP A 261 -12.64 0.78 25.94
C TRP A 261 -11.55 -0.24 25.55
N PRO A 262 -11.85 -1.24 24.71
CA PRO A 262 -13.19 -1.63 24.23
C PRO A 262 -14.10 -2.10 25.38
N PRO A 263 -15.44 -2.11 25.22
CA PRO A 263 -16.35 -2.58 26.24
C PRO A 263 -16.06 -4.03 26.65
N THR A 264 -16.30 -4.37 27.91
CA THR A 264 -16.13 -5.75 28.39
C THR A 264 -17.05 -6.70 27.63
N GLY A 265 -16.50 -7.78 27.07
CA GLY A 265 -17.25 -8.75 26.26
C GLY A 265 -17.49 -8.33 24.80
N ALA A 266 -16.88 -7.23 24.34
CA ALA A 266 -16.92 -6.81 22.95
C ALA A 266 -16.33 -7.89 22.02
N ASN A 267 -17.19 -8.51 21.21
CA ASN A 267 -16.80 -9.60 20.33
C ASN A 267 -15.85 -9.09 19.24
N GLY A 268 -14.72 -9.80 19.05
CA GLY A 268 -13.67 -9.46 18.09
C GLY A 268 -12.77 -8.29 18.49
N ALA A 269 -12.93 -7.73 19.70
CA ALA A 269 -12.13 -6.60 20.15
C ALA A 269 -10.71 -7.01 20.59
N ALA A 270 -9.71 -6.21 20.24
CA ALA A 270 -8.36 -6.31 20.79
C ALA A 270 -8.09 -5.17 21.80
N PRO A 271 -7.13 -5.35 22.73
CA PRO A 271 -6.68 -4.25 23.58
C PRO A 271 -6.15 -3.08 22.74
N ILE A 272 -6.41 -1.86 23.20
CA ILE A 272 -5.87 -0.66 22.55
C ILE A 272 -4.33 -0.73 22.62
N PRO A 273 -3.62 -0.58 21.49
CA PRO A 273 -2.16 -0.57 21.52
C PRO A 273 -1.63 0.54 22.43
N PRO A 274 -0.60 0.29 23.26
CA PRO A 274 -0.08 1.28 24.21
C PRO A 274 0.28 2.62 23.55
N HIS A 275 0.92 2.59 22.38
CA HIS A 275 1.29 3.81 21.65
C HIS A 275 0.07 4.66 21.24
N VAL A 276 -1.08 4.04 20.93
CA VAL A 276 -2.32 4.76 20.63
C VAL A 276 -2.86 5.45 21.88
N LEU A 277 -2.82 4.78 23.04
CA LEU A 277 -3.21 5.39 24.31
C LEU A 277 -2.31 6.59 24.66
N ASP A 278 -1.00 6.50 24.41
CA ASP A 278 -0.07 7.59 24.63
C ASP A 278 -0.39 8.80 23.75
N LEU A 279 -0.67 8.57 22.46
CA LEU A 279 -1.10 9.62 21.54
C LEU A 279 -2.43 10.28 21.98
N ILE A 280 -3.38 9.49 22.50
CA ILE A 280 -4.63 10.03 23.06
C ILE A 280 -4.34 10.93 24.27
N ARG A 281 -3.44 10.53 25.17
CA ARG A 281 -3.02 11.33 26.34
C ARG A 281 -2.36 12.64 25.92
N GLU A 282 -1.40 12.58 24.99
CA GLU A 282 -0.71 13.76 24.49
C GLU A 282 -1.67 14.77 23.86
N ARG A 283 -2.61 14.30 23.03
CA ARG A 283 -3.63 15.15 22.42
C ARG A 283 -4.56 15.77 23.45
N ALA A 284 -4.93 15.04 24.50
CA ALA A 284 -5.77 15.56 25.58
C ALA A 284 -5.08 16.68 26.37
N GLN A 285 -3.76 16.58 26.59
CA GLN A 285 -2.97 17.60 27.30
C GLN A 285 -2.75 18.88 26.47
N ARG A 286 -2.74 18.77 25.14
CA ARG A 286 -2.58 19.92 24.23
C ARG A 286 -3.90 20.68 23.96
N ALA A 287 -5.05 20.11 24.34
CA ALA A 287 -6.32 20.79 24.19
C ALA A 287 -6.41 21.94 25.22
N PRO A 288 -6.65 23.20 24.82
CA PRO A 288 -6.79 24.29 25.78
C PRO A 288 -7.92 23.98 26.76
N ALA A 289 -7.66 24.20 28.05
CA ALA A 289 -8.70 24.20 29.08
C ALA A 289 -9.78 25.20 28.65
N ARG A 290 -10.97 24.68 28.31
CA ARG A 290 -12.15 25.50 28.04
C ARG A 290 -12.77 25.96 29.36
#